data_AF-A0A1D9QDA9-F1
#
_entry.id   AF-A0A1D9QDA9-F1
#
_cell.length_a   1.000
_cell.length_b   1.000
_cell.length_c   1.000
_cell.angle_alpha   90.00
_cell.angle_beta   90.00
_cell.angle_gamma   90.00
#
_symmetry.space_group_name_H-M   'P 1'
#
loop_
_entity.id
_entity.type
_entity.pdbx_description
1 polymer ?
#
loop_
_entity_poly.entity_id
_entity_poly.type
_entity_poly.pdbx_seq_one_letter_code
_entity_poly.pdbx_strand_id
1 'polypeptide(L)'
;MSSAPNITVDPDGDLIFLLSPTKLDSSKSTSRPLPGAGANAAKTNGVSDSTDPETKRSLGPEISDKSTLVYNDRILVSSKHMSLASPVFKAMLEGRFREGIELKTTGKLAVPLPDDDPAAMRILINIIHGRMNSVPLKIELELFTQIAILADKYQCKEVVRPFPSLWKNGLTTEWTTSSTSIACWLCIAWHFELDSEFLEATQLIQAEGTCSLEETILPIPKLVVDKLESYRIEGIGKAVQVLNGTIFKYQQPDLVCTSQKIPGLGGFYGMPMEYIDVDRYRKDCDSMVLGSLMKSAIANNLYPLEKPQYTSLSLRSFMARIQLLEANTLCGKLENKYVPPHTVEVIDRLKTSIISMDKSPLTLEICKELVKKT
;
A
#
# COMPACT_ATOMS: atom_id res chain seq x y z
N MET A 1 11.32 2.97 40.12
CA MET A 1 10.03 3.21 39.42
C MET A 1 9.11 2.00 39.63
N SER A 2 7.80 2.20 39.67
CA SER A 2 6.91 1.38 40.52
C SER A 2 6.66 -0.10 40.16
N SER A 3 6.85 -0.70 38.98
CA SER A 3 6.35 -2.08 38.65
C SER A 3 4.83 -2.35 38.80
N ALA A 4 4.12 -1.62 39.66
CA ALA A 4 2.68 -1.71 39.84
C ALA A 4 1.94 -1.29 38.56
N PRO A 5 0.77 -1.88 38.29
CA PRO A 5 -0.09 -1.47 37.20
C PRO A 5 -0.64 -0.05 37.43
N ASN A 6 -0.80 0.71 36.35
CA ASN A 6 -1.48 2.00 36.38
C ASN A 6 -2.87 1.95 35.72
N ILE A 7 -3.20 0.84 35.06
CA ILE A 7 -4.52 0.56 34.49
C ILE A 7 -4.92 -0.84 34.95
N THR A 8 -6.12 -0.98 35.51
CA THR A 8 -6.64 -2.28 35.96
C THR A 8 -7.85 -2.67 35.11
N VAL A 9 -7.73 -3.77 34.36
CA VAL A 9 -8.84 -4.38 33.61
C VAL A 9 -9.46 -5.50 34.43
N ASP A 10 -8.62 -6.35 35.03
CA ASP A 10 -9.03 -7.39 35.97
C ASP A 10 -8.38 -7.14 37.35
N PRO A 11 -9.16 -6.81 38.40
CA PRO A 11 -8.63 -6.63 39.76
C PRO A 11 -7.95 -7.87 40.33
N ASP A 12 -8.40 -9.06 39.92
CA ASP A 12 -7.84 -10.36 40.32
C ASP A 12 -6.79 -10.87 39.31
N GLY A 13 -6.37 -9.99 38.39
CA GLY A 13 -5.40 -10.29 37.36
C GLY A 13 -4.01 -10.67 37.88
N ASP A 14 -3.33 -11.47 37.08
CA ASP A 14 -2.01 -12.05 37.33
C ASP A 14 -1.00 -11.69 36.22
N LEU A 15 -1.42 -10.98 35.19
CA LEU A 15 -0.59 -10.58 34.05
C LEU A 15 -0.58 -9.05 33.90
N ILE A 16 0.61 -8.46 33.74
CA ILE A 16 0.79 -7.04 33.49
C ILE A 16 1.39 -6.86 32.10
N PHE A 17 0.66 -6.26 31.17
CA PHE A 17 1.24 -5.84 29.89
C PHE A 17 1.96 -4.50 30.03
N LEU A 18 3.18 -4.43 29.51
CA LEU A 18 4.00 -3.22 29.48
C LEU A 18 4.01 -2.68 28.04
N LEU A 19 3.36 -1.55 27.83
CA LEU A 19 3.16 -0.89 26.53
C LEU A 19 3.72 0.54 26.57
N SER A 20 3.77 1.20 25.42
CA SER A 20 4.21 2.59 25.28
C SER A 20 5.64 2.83 25.80
N PRO A 21 6.66 2.15 25.24
CA PRO A 21 8.04 2.27 25.68
C PRO A 21 8.61 3.66 25.36
N THR A 22 9.33 4.24 26.31
CA THR A 22 10.11 5.48 26.15
C THR A 22 11.57 5.19 26.48
N LYS A 23 12.49 5.64 25.63
CA LYS A 23 13.94 5.56 25.91
C LYS A 23 14.29 6.61 26.96
N LEU A 24 14.92 6.17 28.05
CA LEU A 24 15.43 7.09 29.05
C LEU A 24 16.82 7.57 28.61
N ASP A 25 16.92 8.80 28.12
CA ASP A 25 18.20 9.45 27.87
C ASP A 25 18.88 9.69 29.22
N SER A 26 19.99 8.98 29.50
CA SER A 26 20.74 9.09 30.76
C SER A 26 21.46 10.43 30.96
N SER A 27 21.26 11.41 30.07
CA SER A 27 21.91 12.72 30.13
C SER A 27 20.98 13.81 30.67
N LYS A 28 20.49 13.67 31.92
CA LYS A 28 19.90 14.80 32.68
C LYS A 28 19.79 14.51 34.19
N SER A 29 20.86 14.03 34.80
CA SER A 29 21.07 14.23 36.23
C SER A 29 21.88 15.52 36.43
N THR A 30 21.19 16.65 36.51
CA THR A 30 21.74 17.92 37.02
C THR A 30 21.99 17.76 38.53
N SER A 31 23.15 17.21 38.89
CA SER A 31 23.70 17.41 40.23
C SER A 31 24.21 18.86 40.31
N ARG A 32 23.47 19.70 41.02
CA ARG A 32 23.84 21.05 41.42
C ARG A 32 25.08 21.01 42.35
N PRO A 33 26.17 21.74 42.08
CA PRO A 33 27.14 22.10 43.11
C PRO A 33 26.91 23.54 43.59
N LEU A 34 26.94 23.73 44.91
CA LEU A 34 27.02 25.03 45.58
C LEU A 34 28.43 25.66 45.40
N PRO A 35 28.56 26.99 45.53
CA PRO A 35 29.73 27.74 45.10
C PRO A 35 30.81 27.82 46.19
N GLY A 36 32.07 27.75 45.78
CA GLY A 36 33.23 28.01 46.62
C GLY A 36 34.41 28.51 45.78
N ALA A 37 34.88 29.71 46.09
CA ALA A 37 35.86 30.51 45.36
C ALA A 37 37.30 30.02 45.49
N GLY A 38 38.17 30.43 44.55
CA GLY A 38 39.62 30.55 44.83
C GLY A 38 40.59 30.31 43.67
N ALA A 39 40.82 31.36 42.88
CA ALA A 39 42.12 31.84 42.37
C ALA A 39 43.13 30.91 41.62
N ASN A 40 43.41 31.36 40.38
CA ASN A 40 44.73 31.66 39.77
C ASN A 40 45.63 30.57 39.14
N ALA A 41 45.76 30.75 37.81
CA ALA A 41 46.99 31.06 37.06
C ALA A 41 47.78 29.95 36.32
N ALA A 42 47.73 30.11 34.98
CA ALA A 42 48.85 30.21 34.01
C ALA A 42 49.60 28.95 33.51
N LYS A 43 49.56 28.80 32.15
CA LYS A 43 50.65 28.58 31.16
C LYS A 43 51.59 27.37 31.36
N THR A 44 52.14 26.61 30.40
CA THR A 44 52.22 26.53 28.92
C THR A 44 53.09 25.28 28.58
N ASN A 45 52.80 24.62 27.45
CA ASN A 45 53.69 23.97 26.46
C ASN A 45 54.79 22.93 26.79
N GLY A 46 54.87 21.90 25.92
CA GLY A 46 56.10 21.22 25.44
C GLY A 46 56.28 19.76 25.89
N VAL A 47 55.89 18.71 25.13
CA VAL A 47 56.55 18.00 24.00
C VAL A 47 57.54 16.88 24.39
N SER A 48 57.31 15.68 23.80
CA SER A 48 58.17 14.47 23.60
C SER A 48 58.60 13.69 24.87
N ASP A 49 58.73 12.37 24.91
CA ASP A 49 59.16 11.39 23.91
C ASP A 49 58.70 9.95 24.30
N SER A 50 58.72 9.09 23.30
CA SER A 50 58.45 7.66 23.24
C SER A 50 59.39 6.76 24.07
N THR A 51 58.84 5.66 24.62
CA THR A 51 59.46 4.31 24.67
C THR A 51 58.46 3.27 25.25
N ASP A 52 58.29 2.19 24.50
CA ASP A 52 57.39 1.02 24.66
C ASP A 52 58.07 -0.09 25.55
N PRO A 53 57.53 -1.31 25.76
CA PRO A 53 56.16 -1.82 25.94
C PRO A 53 56.00 -2.66 27.25
N GLU A 54 54.86 -3.33 27.37
CA GLU A 54 54.54 -4.50 28.22
C GLU A 54 53.99 -4.23 29.63
N THR A 55 52.67 -4.40 29.80
CA THR A 55 52.10 -5.33 30.78
C THR A 55 50.61 -5.57 30.50
N LYS A 56 50.31 -6.82 30.13
CA LYS A 56 49.03 -7.56 30.23
C LYS A 56 47.89 -6.83 30.95
N ARG A 57 46.79 -6.51 30.23
CA ARG A 57 45.45 -6.42 30.85
C ARG A 57 44.35 -7.00 29.97
N SER A 58 43.70 -7.99 30.58
CA SER A 58 42.45 -8.66 30.28
C SER A 58 41.47 -7.90 29.38
N LEU A 59 40.94 -8.61 28.38
CA LEU A 59 39.66 -8.31 27.75
C LEU A 59 38.58 -8.22 28.85
N GLY A 60 38.00 -7.03 29.00
CA GLY A 60 36.73 -6.82 29.69
C GLY A 60 35.60 -6.79 28.66
N PRO A 61 34.36 -7.17 29.03
CA PRO A 61 33.27 -7.29 28.08
C PRO A 61 32.89 -5.91 27.55
N GLU A 62 32.68 -5.83 26.24
CA GLU A 62 32.03 -4.70 25.59
C GLU A 62 30.71 -4.40 26.32
N ILE A 63 30.63 -3.22 26.90
CA ILE A 63 29.41 -2.71 27.53
C ILE A 63 28.46 -2.39 26.39
N SER A 64 27.63 -3.39 26.03
CA SER A 64 26.42 -3.19 25.26
C SER A 64 25.54 -2.19 26.01
N ASP A 65 25.28 -1.07 25.34
CA ASP A 65 24.46 0.05 25.78
C ASP A 65 23.03 -0.43 26.09
N LYS A 66 22.78 -0.89 27.32
CA LYS A 66 21.44 -1.26 27.82
C LYS A 66 20.63 0.01 28.05
N SER A 67 20.12 0.61 26.98
CA SER A 67 19.09 1.64 27.09
C SER A 67 17.91 1.05 27.88
N THR A 68 17.64 1.58 29.07
CA THR A 68 16.54 1.10 29.92
C THR A 68 15.23 1.68 29.38
N LEU A 69 14.38 0.83 28.81
CA LEU A 69 13.04 1.22 28.35
C LEU A 69 12.11 1.44 29.55
N VAL A 70 11.39 2.56 29.56
CA VAL A 70 10.33 2.87 30.52
C VAL A 70 8.97 2.69 29.85
N TYR A 71 8.11 1.87 30.43
CA TYR A 71 6.76 1.61 29.90
C TYR A 71 5.74 2.50 30.60
N ASN A 72 5.05 3.32 29.82
CA ASN A 72 4.06 4.28 30.32
C ASN A 72 2.70 3.62 30.59
N ASP A 73 2.36 2.56 29.86
CA ASP A 73 1.13 1.81 30.06
C ASP A 73 1.45 0.46 30.71
N ARG A 74 0.88 0.22 31.91
CA ARG A 74 1.02 -1.01 32.69
C ARG A 74 -0.36 -1.52 33.04
N ILE A 75 -0.86 -2.44 32.22
CA ILE A 75 -2.24 -2.89 32.23
C ILE A 75 -2.34 -4.24 32.94
N LEU A 76 -3.03 -4.30 34.08
CA LEU A 76 -3.33 -5.54 34.80
C LEU A 76 -4.51 -6.26 34.15
N VAL A 77 -4.28 -7.49 33.72
CA VAL A 77 -5.21 -8.37 33.01
C VAL A 77 -5.13 -9.80 33.57
N SER A 78 -6.07 -10.66 33.15
CA SER A 78 -6.08 -12.08 33.52
C SER A 78 -5.40 -12.93 32.46
N SER A 79 -4.38 -13.69 32.86
CA SER A 79 -3.70 -14.68 32.01
C SER A 79 -4.68 -15.71 31.45
N LYS A 80 -5.67 -16.13 32.24
CA LYS A 80 -6.70 -17.10 31.82
C LYS A 80 -7.55 -16.56 30.68
N HIS A 81 -8.02 -15.32 30.76
CA HIS A 81 -8.79 -14.70 29.68
C HIS A 81 -7.95 -14.56 28.41
N MET A 82 -6.69 -14.11 28.54
CA MET A 82 -5.79 -13.98 27.40
C MET A 82 -5.48 -15.33 26.74
N SER A 83 -5.15 -16.36 27.52
CA SER A 83 -4.90 -17.73 27.03
C SER A 83 -6.11 -18.38 26.39
N LEU A 84 -7.32 -18.12 26.90
CA LEU A 84 -8.55 -18.63 26.32
C LEU A 84 -8.82 -18.00 24.95
N ALA A 85 -8.60 -16.69 24.82
CA ALA A 85 -8.89 -15.92 23.63
C ALA A 85 -7.84 -16.07 22.50
N SER A 86 -6.60 -16.40 22.85
CA SER A 86 -5.46 -16.37 21.93
C SER A 86 -4.57 -17.59 22.10
N PRO A 87 -4.41 -18.42 21.04
CA PRO A 87 -3.44 -19.50 21.02
C PRO A 87 -1.99 -19.03 21.28
N VAL A 88 -1.66 -17.81 20.84
CA VAL A 88 -0.33 -17.22 21.02
C VAL A 88 -0.07 -16.88 22.49
N PHE A 89 -1.02 -16.21 23.15
CA PHE A 89 -0.90 -15.97 24.60
C PHE A 89 -0.96 -17.27 25.38
N LYS A 90 -1.78 -18.25 24.97
CA LYS A 90 -1.79 -19.59 25.58
C LYS A 90 -0.42 -20.25 25.52
N ALA A 91 0.21 -20.28 24.35
CA ALA A 91 1.53 -20.85 24.17
C ALA A 91 2.60 -20.12 25.02
N MET A 92 2.52 -18.79 25.09
CA MET A 92 3.42 -17.95 25.89
C MET A 92 3.26 -18.19 27.40
N LEU A 93 2.02 -18.21 27.91
CA LEU A 93 1.72 -18.17 29.34
C LEU A 93 1.57 -19.57 29.97
N GLU A 94 1.15 -20.57 29.21
CA GLU A 94 0.97 -21.94 29.71
C GLU A 94 2.13 -22.87 29.32
N GLY A 95 2.96 -22.44 28.37
CA GLY A 95 4.07 -23.21 27.82
C GLY A 95 5.23 -23.47 28.78
N ARG A 96 6.31 -24.00 28.21
CA ARG A 96 7.61 -24.22 28.89
C ARG A 96 8.58 -23.05 28.71
N PHE A 97 8.10 -21.95 28.14
CA PHE A 97 8.88 -20.72 28.00
C PHE A 97 9.06 -20.05 29.36
N ARG A 98 9.99 -19.10 29.41
CA ARG A 98 10.35 -18.37 30.63
C ARG A 98 9.12 -17.72 31.27
N GLU A 99 8.28 -17.10 30.44
CA GLU A 99 7.04 -16.43 30.80
C GLU A 99 6.10 -17.36 31.57
N GLY A 100 5.82 -18.54 31.01
CA GLY A 100 4.93 -19.51 31.65
C GLY A 100 5.50 -20.14 32.92
N ILE A 101 6.83 -20.31 33.01
CA ILE A 101 7.49 -20.79 34.24
C ILE A 101 7.41 -19.71 35.32
N GLU A 102 7.70 -18.47 34.97
CA GLU A 102 7.66 -17.31 35.88
C GLU A 102 6.25 -17.14 36.43
N LEU A 103 5.23 -17.07 35.57
CA LEU A 103 3.83 -16.94 35.99
C LEU A 103 3.39 -18.05 36.96
N LYS A 104 3.77 -19.32 36.71
CA LYS A 104 3.45 -20.45 37.60
C LYS A 104 4.17 -20.38 38.94
N THR A 105 5.37 -19.82 38.97
CA THR A 105 6.23 -19.81 40.17
C THR A 105 5.93 -18.60 41.07
N THR A 106 5.71 -17.42 40.49
CA THR A 106 5.51 -16.17 41.21
C THR A 106 4.03 -15.81 41.37
N GLY A 107 3.15 -16.40 40.56
CA GLY A 107 1.73 -16.03 40.46
C GLY A 107 1.49 -14.68 39.78
N LYS A 108 2.53 -13.98 39.31
CA LYS A 108 2.43 -12.71 38.58
C LYS A 108 3.50 -12.58 37.52
N LEU A 109 3.13 -12.09 36.33
CA LEU A 109 4.06 -11.89 35.23
C LEU A 109 3.92 -10.49 34.62
N ALA A 110 5.03 -9.85 34.27
CA ALA A 110 5.04 -8.64 33.47
C ALA A 110 5.61 -8.93 32.07
N VAL A 111 4.82 -8.70 31.02
CA VAL A 111 5.20 -8.98 29.63
C VAL A 111 5.38 -7.67 28.86
N PRO A 112 6.59 -7.37 28.36
CA PRO A 112 6.82 -6.22 27.50
C PRO A 112 6.29 -6.45 26.09
N LEU A 113 5.49 -5.51 25.60
CA LEU A 113 4.89 -5.50 24.26
C LEU A 113 5.26 -4.18 23.54
N PRO A 114 6.56 -3.95 23.24
CA PRO A 114 7.03 -2.65 22.76
C PRO A 114 6.55 -2.30 21.34
N ASP A 115 6.23 -3.31 20.52
CA ASP A 115 5.84 -3.13 19.12
C ASP A 115 4.32 -3.07 18.91
N ASP A 116 3.53 -3.27 19.98
CA ASP A 116 2.08 -3.26 19.88
C ASP A 116 1.50 -1.86 20.04
N ASP A 117 0.54 -1.51 19.19
CA ASP A 117 -0.21 -0.28 19.35
C ASP A 117 -1.02 -0.29 20.67
N PRO A 118 -0.78 0.67 21.58
CA PRO A 118 -1.39 0.66 22.92
C PRO A 118 -2.91 0.89 22.90
N ALA A 119 -3.43 1.62 21.90
CA ALA A 119 -4.86 1.90 21.79
C ALA A 119 -5.62 0.66 21.29
N ALA A 120 -5.13 0.02 20.23
CA ALA A 120 -5.67 -1.22 19.69
C ALA A 120 -5.58 -2.36 20.71
N MET A 121 -4.45 -2.48 21.41
CA MET A 121 -4.27 -3.50 22.45
C MET A 121 -5.28 -3.31 23.59
N ARG A 122 -5.54 -2.07 24.01
CA ARG A 122 -6.55 -1.77 25.04
C ARG A 122 -7.96 -2.17 24.61
N ILE A 123 -8.32 -1.93 23.34
CA ILE A 123 -9.60 -2.38 22.79
C ILE A 123 -9.67 -3.91 22.80
N LEU A 124 -8.64 -4.59 22.31
CA LEU A 124 -8.58 -6.05 22.27
C LEU A 124 -8.71 -6.67 23.67
N ILE A 125 -7.97 -6.13 24.64
CA ILE A 125 -8.05 -6.54 26.05
C ILE A 125 -9.47 -6.37 26.60
N ASN A 126 -10.12 -5.23 26.33
CA ASN A 126 -11.49 -4.99 26.78
C ASN A 126 -12.48 -6.00 26.19
N ILE A 127 -12.32 -6.35 24.90
CA ILE A 127 -13.15 -7.37 24.26
C ILE A 127 -12.92 -8.74 24.93
N ILE A 128 -11.65 -9.14 25.10
CA ILE A 128 -11.26 -10.43 25.72
C ILE A 128 -11.80 -10.57 27.14
N HIS A 129 -11.84 -9.48 27.91
CA HIS A 129 -12.33 -9.47 29.30
C HIS A 129 -13.83 -9.16 29.41
N GLY A 130 -14.57 -9.13 28.31
CA GLY A 130 -16.01 -8.91 28.33
C GLY A 130 -16.44 -7.48 28.72
N ARG A 131 -15.52 -6.51 28.73
CA ARG A 131 -15.80 -5.11 29.14
C ARG A 131 -16.36 -4.29 27.97
N MET A 132 -17.52 -4.69 27.45
CA MET A 132 -18.09 -4.13 26.22
C MET A 132 -18.39 -2.62 26.31
N ASN A 133 -18.73 -2.10 27.49
CA ASN A 133 -18.90 -0.65 27.70
C ASN A 133 -17.61 0.17 27.47
N SER A 134 -16.44 -0.48 27.48
CA SER A 134 -15.15 0.14 27.19
C SER A 134 -14.71 -0.05 25.73
N VAL A 135 -15.50 -0.73 24.90
CA VAL A 135 -15.21 -0.93 23.48
C VAL A 135 -15.89 0.21 22.69
N PRO A 136 -15.13 1.01 21.93
CA PRO A 136 -15.70 2.13 21.19
C PRO A 136 -16.62 1.66 20.07
N LEU A 137 -17.74 2.36 19.87
CA LEU A 137 -18.69 2.10 18.78
C LEU A 137 -18.18 2.61 17.42
N LYS A 138 -17.26 3.59 17.44
CA LYS A 138 -16.64 4.19 16.26
C LYS A 138 -15.14 4.27 16.48
N ILE A 139 -14.38 3.96 15.45
CA ILE A 139 -12.92 4.04 15.43
C ILE A 139 -12.47 4.61 14.09
N GLU A 140 -11.26 5.15 14.04
CA GLU A 140 -10.62 5.59 12.80
C GLU A 140 -9.99 4.41 12.05
N LEU A 141 -9.75 4.59 10.74
CA LEU A 141 -9.23 3.54 9.86
C LEU A 141 -7.87 3.00 10.33
N GLU A 142 -6.99 3.88 10.81
CA GLU A 142 -5.67 3.52 11.34
C GLU A 142 -5.81 2.58 12.55
N LEU A 143 -6.64 2.96 13.52
CA LEU A 143 -6.90 2.14 14.71
C LEU A 143 -7.56 0.80 14.36
N PHE A 144 -8.47 0.77 13.39
CA PHE A 144 -9.08 -0.47 12.90
C PHE A 144 -8.03 -1.40 12.26
N THR A 145 -7.08 -0.82 11.52
CA THR A 145 -5.96 -1.55 10.92
C THR A 145 -5.06 -2.14 12.00
N GLN A 146 -4.72 -1.36 13.04
CA GLN A 146 -3.93 -1.86 14.17
C GLN A 146 -4.65 -3.00 14.92
N ILE A 147 -5.97 -2.92 15.09
CA ILE A 147 -6.74 -4.03 15.67
C ILE A 147 -6.65 -5.28 14.78
N ALA A 148 -6.73 -5.15 13.45
CA ALA A 148 -6.56 -6.27 12.53
C ALA A 148 -5.14 -6.89 12.64
N ILE A 149 -4.10 -6.06 12.75
CA ILE A 149 -2.71 -6.50 12.96
C ILE A 149 -2.58 -7.29 14.26
N LEU A 150 -3.12 -6.79 15.37
CA LEU A 150 -3.04 -7.48 16.66
C LEU A 150 -3.88 -8.76 16.66
N ALA A 151 -5.06 -8.74 16.05
CA ALA A 151 -5.92 -9.92 15.94
C ALA A 151 -5.26 -11.04 15.13
N ASP A 152 -4.50 -10.70 14.09
CA ASP A 152 -3.66 -11.62 13.32
C ASP A 152 -2.46 -12.12 14.14
N LYS A 153 -1.66 -11.19 14.69
CA LYS A 153 -0.47 -11.47 15.51
C LYS A 153 -0.77 -12.42 16.66
N TYR A 154 -1.89 -12.21 17.35
CA TYR A 154 -2.30 -13.02 18.50
C TYR A 154 -3.30 -14.12 18.13
N GLN A 155 -3.65 -14.28 16.85
CA GLN A 155 -4.59 -15.30 16.36
C GLN A 155 -5.92 -15.33 17.13
N CYS A 156 -6.49 -14.15 17.40
CA CYS A 156 -7.70 -13.97 18.23
C CYS A 156 -8.86 -13.33 17.45
N LYS A 157 -8.88 -13.51 16.12
CA LYS A 157 -9.94 -13.05 15.21
C LYS A 157 -11.35 -13.36 15.71
N GLU A 158 -11.58 -14.55 16.27
CA GLU A 158 -12.92 -14.99 16.71
C GLU A 158 -13.51 -14.08 17.78
N VAL A 159 -12.69 -13.58 18.69
CA VAL A 159 -13.11 -12.70 19.80
C VAL A 159 -13.49 -11.31 19.27
N VAL A 160 -12.83 -10.85 18.21
CA VAL A 160 -13.06 -9.54 17.58
C VAL A 160 -14.23 -9.58 16.57
N ARG A 161 -14.63 -10.76 16.10
CA ARG A 161 -15.63 -10.95 15.03
C ARG A 161 -16.92 -10.12 15.11
N PRO A 162 -17.49 -9.79 16.28
CA PRO A 162 -18.71 -8.98 16.34
C PRO A 162 -18.57 -7.52 15.88
N PHE A 163 -17.35 -6.97 15.90
CA PHE A 163 -17.12 -5.52 15.78
C PHE A 163 -16.80 -4.99 14.36
N PRO A 164 -16.15 -5.74 13.44
CA PRO A 164 -15.81 -5.23 12.11
C PRO A 164 -16.97 -4.60 11.36
N SER A 165 -18.16 -5.23 11.36
CA SER A 165 -19.35 -4.67 10.72
C SER A 165 -19.84 -3.38 11.37
N LEU A 166 -19.68 -3.24 12.69
CA LEU A 166 -20.03 -2.02 13.41
C LEU A 166 -19.05 -0.89 13.05
N TRP A 167 -17.76 -1.16 13.12
CA TRP A 167 -16.71 -0.17 12.90
C TRP A 167 -16.65 0.29 11.44
N LYS A 168 -16.80 -0.62 10.47
CA LYS A 168 -16.80 -0.24 9.04
C LYS A 168 -17.94 0.73 8.71
N ASN A 169 -19.12 0.52 9.29
CA ASN A 169 -20.28 1.39 9.09
C ASN A 169 -20.12 2.76 9.78
N GLY A 170 -19.24 2.85 10.78
CA GLY A 170 -18.92 4.07 11.50
C GLY A 170 -17.86 4.94 10.81
N LEU A 171 -17.11 4.38 9.86
CA LEU A 171 -16.16 5.11 9.03
C LEU A 171 -16.93 5.90 7.97
N THR A 172 -16.57 7.17 7.78
CA THR A 172 -17.12 7.98 6.69
C THR A 172 -16.84 7.27 5.37
N THR A 173 -17.87 7.12 4.53
CA THR A 173 -17.84 6.46 3.20
C THR A 173 -16.85 7.06 2.20
N GLU A 174 -16.08 8.07 2.60
CA GLU A 174 -15.02 8.64 1.78
C GLU A 174 -13.81 7.68 1.83
N TRP A 175 -13.84 6.69 0.94
CA TRP A 175 -12.62 6.03 0.49
C TRP A 175 -11.65 7.10 0.04
N THR A 176 -10.72 7.45 0.91
CA THR A 176 -9.61 8.32 0.53
C THR A 176 -8.76 7.53 -0.45
N THR A 177 -8.51 8.10 -1.63
CA THR A 177 -7.72 7.46 -2.71
C THR A 177 -6.22 7.39 -2.38
N SER A 178 -5.84 7.58 -1.12
CA SER A 178 -4.45 7.42 -0.70
C SER A 178 -4.09 5.93 -0.73
N SER A 179 -2.89 5.61 -1.22
CA SER A 179 -2.39 4.23 -1.27
C SER A 179 -2.39 3.58 0.12
N THR A 180 -2.05 4.36 1.16
CA THR A 180 -2.08 3.92 2.56
C THR A 180 -3.49 3.49 2.99
N SER A 181 -4.51 4.29 2.71
CA SER A 181 -5.90 3.99 3.11
C SER A 181 -6.44 2.75 2.41
N ILE A 182 -6.10 2.57 1.13
CA ILE A 182 -6.49 1.38 0.37
C ILE A 182 -5.79 0.13 0.93
N ALA A 183 -4.50 0.23 1.28
CA ALA A 183 -3.76 -0.87 1.91
C ALA A 183 -4.36 -1.24 3.28
N CYS A 184 -4.70 -0.25 4.12
CA CYS A 184 -5.42 -0.47 5.38
C CYS A 184 -6.73 -1.24 5.16
N TRP A 185 -7.57 -0.81 4.21
CA TRP A 185 -8.81 -1.51 3.89
C TRP A 185 -8.58 -2.93 3.37
N LEU A 186 -7.58 -3.13 2.52
CA LEU A 186 -7.21 -4.46 2.03
C LEU A 186 -6.84 -5.40 3.20
N CYS A 187 -6.05 -4.91 4.17
CA CYS A 187 -5.68 -5.66 5.37
C CYS A 187 -6.88 -6.01 6.25
N ILE A 188 -7.71 -5.01 6.58
CA ILE A 188 -8.92 -5.19 7.38
C ILE A 188 -9.85 -6.20 6.72
N ALA A 189 -10.13 -6.01 5.43
CA ALA A 189 -11.05 -6.86 4.68
C ALA A 189 -10.53 -8.29 4.51
N TRP A 190 -9.21 -8.45 4.30
CA TRP A 190 -8.56 -9.75 4.26
C TRP A 190 -8.69 -10.50 5.60
N HIS A 191 -8.38 -9.81 6.69
CA HIS A 191 -8.34 -10.42 8.03
C HIS A 191 -9.76 -10.75 8.51
N PHE A 192 -10.70 -9.81 8.40
CA PHE A 192 -12.08 -9.97 8.89
C PHE A 192 -13.06 -10.57 7.88
N GLU A 193 -12.60 -10.94 6.69
CA GLU A 193 -13.42 -11.52 5.60
C GLU A 193 -14.58 -10.59 5.19
N LEU A 194 -14.24 -9.36 4.82
CA LEU A 194 -15.20 -8.36 4.32
C LEU A 194 -15.16 -8.33 2.78
N ASP A 195 -16.00 -9.12 2.13
CA ASP A 195 -15.95 -9.32 0.67
C ASP A 195 -16.08 -8.03 -0.15
N SER A 196 -17.03 -7.15 0.21
CA SER A 196 -17.29 -5.89 -0.49
C SER A 196 -16.09 -4.96 -0.40
N GLU A 197 -15.54 -4.78 0.80
CA GLU A 197 -14.40 -3.90 1.05
C GLU A 197 -13.12 -4.45 0.42
N PHE A 198 -12.94 -5.77 0.43
CA PHE A 198 -11.81 -6.40 -0.25
C PHE A 198 -11.90 -6.17 -1.76
N LEU A 199 -13.08 -6.39 -2.33
CA LEU A 199 -13.32 -6.20 -3.75
C LEU A 199 -13.07 -4.74 -4.19
N GLU A 200 -13.57 -3.78 -3.42
CA GLU A 200 -13.37 -2.35 -3.70
C GLU A 200 -11.89 -1.95 -3.57
N ALA A 201 -11.19 -2.41 -2.52
CA ALA A 201 -9.77 -2.14 -2.34
C ALA A 201 -8.92 -2.70 -3.50
N THR A 202 -9.19 -3.94 -3.94
CA THR A 202 -8.45 -4.56 -5.06
C THR A 202 -8.71 -3.86 -6.39
N GLN A 203 -9.93 -3.39 -6.65
CA GLN A 203 -10.25 -2.58 -7.82
C GLN A 203 -9.51 -1.24 -7.82
N LEU A 204 -9.45 -0.57 -6.66
CA LEU A 204 -8.71 0.69 -6.51
C LEU A 204 -7.20 0.47 -6.69
N ILE A 205 -6.63 -0.60 -6.15
CA ILE A 205 -5.22 -0.96 -6.38
C ILE A 205 -4.94 -1.19 -7.87
N GLN A 206 -5.80 -1.94 -8.55
CA GLN A 206 -5.63 -2.20 -9.97
C GLN A 206 -5.76 -0.92 -10.81
N ALA A 207 -6.68 -0.03 -10.45
CA ALA A 207 -6.95 1.20 -11.19
C ALA A 207 -5.92 2.32 -10.90
N GLU A 208 -5.52 2.48 -9.64
CA GLU A 208 -4.79 3.65 -9.13
C GLU A 208 -3.37 3.34 -8.67
N GLY A 209 -3.03 2.06 -8.46
CA GLY A 209 -1.73 1.64 -7.96
C GLY A 209 -0.57 2.15 -8.81
N THR A 210 0.32 2.92 -8.18
CA THR A 210 1.59 3.41 -8.76
C THR A 210 2.81 2.92 -7.96
N CYS A 211 2.63 2.51 -6.70
CA CYS A 211 3.69 1.96 -5.85
C CYS A 211 3.40 0.49 -5.48
N SER A 212 4.47 -0.25 -5.14
CA SER A 212 4.36 -1.63 -4.66
C SER A 212 3.74 -1.64 -3.26
N LEU A 213 2.76 -2.52 -3.04
CA LEU A 213 2.16 -2.77 -1.73
C LEU A 213 3.18 -3.39 -0.73
N GLU A 214 4.34 -3.84 -1.20
CA GLU A 214 5.41 -4.40 -0.35
C GLU A 214 5.96 -3.39 0.67
N GLU A 215 5.78 -2.09 0.46
CA GLU A 215 6.17 -1.05 1.42
C GLU A 215 5.25 -1.00 2.65
N THR A 216 4.08 -1.64 2.60
CA THR A 216 3.12 -1.68 3.70
C THR A 216 3.28 -2.95 4.55
N ILE A 217 3.71 -2.79 5.79
CA ILE A 217 3.84 -3.89 6.77
C ILE A 217 2.44 -4.28 7.26
N LEU A 218 1.71 -5.05 6.45
CA LEU A 218 0.36 -5.51 6.75
C LEU A 218 0.30 -7.05 6.74
N PRO A 219 -0.53 -7.68 7.58
CA PRO A 219 -0.73 -9.12 7.66
C PRO A 219 -1.53 -9.66 6.47
N ILE A 220 -1.02 -9.44 5.26
CA ILE A 220 -1.56 -9.94 4.01
C ILE A 220 -0.51 -10.91 3.43
N PRO A 221 -0.89 -12.14 3.06
CA PRO A 221 0.07 -13.08 2.49
C PRO A 221 0.73 -12.50 1.24
N LYS A 222 2.06 -12.66 1.15
CA LYS A 222 2.83 -12.21 -0.01
C LYS A 222 2.26 -12.69 -1.34
N LEU A 223 1.75 -13.92 -1.38
CA LEU A 223 1.08 -14.48 -2.56
C LEU A 223 -0.09 -13.62 -3.07
N VAL A 224 -0.87 -13.02 -2.16
CA VAL A 224 -1.99 -12.14 -2.52
C VAL A 224 -1.47 -10.82 -3.07
N VAL A 225 -0.44 -10.25 -2.43
CA VAL A 225 0.23 -9.02 -2.88
C VAL A 225 0.83 -9.20 -4.27
N ASP A 226 1.58 -10.27 -4.50
CA ASP A 226 2.20 -10.60 -5.79
C ASP A 226 1.13 -10.79 -6.89
N LYS A 227 -0.02 -11.39 -6.53
CA LYS A 227 -1.13 -11.58 -7.46
C LYS A 227 -1.80 -10.26 -7.85
N LEU A 228 -1.99 -9.36 -6.89
CA LEU A 228 -2.51 -8.02 -7.14
C LEU A 228 -1.58 -7.22 -8.04
N GLU A 229 -0.28 -7.27 -7.78
CA GLU A 229 0.72 -6.60 -8.60
C GLU A 229 0.74 -7.16 -10.03
N SER A 230 0.63 -8.49 -10.18
CA SER A 230 0.52 -9.13 -11.49
C SER A 230 -0.71 -8.63 -12.27
N TYR A 231 -1.87 -8.49 -11.61
CA TYR A 231 -3.11 -7.99 -12.23
C TYR A 231 -2.99 -6.52 -12.64
N ARG A 232 -2.30 -5.71 -11.84
CA ARG A 232 -2.01 -4.30 -12.14
C ARG A 232 -1.14 -4.19 -13.40
N ILE A 233 -0.03 -4.94 -13.44
CA ILE A 233 0.89 -4.95 -14.59
C ILE A 233 0.20 -5.48 -15.85
N GLU A 234 -0.58 -6.55 -15.74
CA GLU A 234 -1.31 -7.13 -16.87
C GLU A 234 -2.36 -6.16 -17.42
N GLY A 235 -3.12 -5.49 -16.56
CA GLY A 235 -4.13 -4.51 -16.95
C GLY A 235 -3.54 -3.33 -17.72
N ILE A 236 -2.45 -2.75 -17.22
CA ILE A 236 -1.74 -1.66 -17.89
C ILE A 236 -1.08 -2.17 -19.19
N GLY A 237 -0.48 -3.35 -19.16
CA GLY A 237 0.14 -3.98 -20.31
C GLY A 237 -0.83 -4.19 -21.48
N LYS A 238 -2.04 -4.68 -21.21
CA LYS A 238 -3.11 -4.79 -22.21
C LYS A 238 -3.48 -3.41 -22.79
N ALA A 239 -3.62 -2.40 -21.93
CA ALA A 239 -3.94 -1.03 -22.36
C ALA A 239 -2.86 -0.45 -23.30
N VAL A 240 -1.59 -0.60 -22.90
CA VAL A 240 -0.41 -0.21 -23.67
C VAL A 240 -0.36 -0.97 -25.00
N GLN A 241 -0.65 -2.27 -24.98
CA GLN A 241 -0.67 -3.10 -26.18
C GLN A 241 -1.74 -2.65 -27.18
N VAL A 242 -2.92 -2.21 -26.71
CA VAL A 242 -3.97 -1.67 -27.59
C VAL A 242 -3.50 -0.40 -28.28
N LEU A 243 -2.93 0.56 -27.54
CA LEU A 243 -2.35 1.78 -28.14
C LEU A 243 -1.24 1.44 -29.14
N ASN A 244 -0.31 0.57 -28.75
CA ASN A 244 0.79 0.14 -29.61
C ASN A 244 0.28 -0.55 -30.87
N GLY A 245 -0.72 -1.42 -30.75
CA GLY A 245 -1.34 -2.12 -31.87
C GLY A 245 -2.02 -1.15 -32.84
N THR A 246 -2.68 -0.11 -32.34
CA THR A 246 -3.23 0.96 -33.19
C THR A 246 -2.12 1.71 -33.93
N ILE A 247 -1.04 2.11 -33.24
CA ILE A 247 0.10 2.79 -33.88
C ILE A 247 0.73 1.88 -34.94
N PHE A 248 1.01 0.63 -34.60
CA PHE A 248 1.63 -0.35 -35.48
C PHE A 248 0.80 -0.59 -36.74
N LYS A 249 -0.54 -0.65 -36.62
CA LYS A 249 -1.46 -0.82 -37.75
C LYS A 249 -1.27 0.24 -38.84
N TYR A 250 -1.06 1.50 -38.44
CA TYR A 250 -0.86 2.62 -39.38
C TYR A 250 0.60 2.79 -39.82
N GLN A 251 1.56 2.08 -39.20
CA GLN A 251 2.95 2.02 -39.66
C GLN A 251 3.16 1.01 -40.79
N GLN A 252 2.24 0.07 -40.96
CA GLN A 252 2.35 -0.96 -42.00
C GLN A 252 2.11 -0.39 -43.40
N PRO A 253 2.62 -1.06 -44.46
CA PRO A 253 2.36 -0.66 -45.84
C PRO A 253 0.90 -0.87 -46.28
N ASP A 254 0.14 -1.70 -45.57
CA ASP A 254 -1.27 -1.98 -45.88
C ASP A 254 -2.15 -0.76 -45.60
N LEU A 255 -3.12 -0.52 -46.50
CA LEU A 255 -4.07 0.59 -46.36
C LEU A 255 -5.14 0.27 -45.32
N VAL A 256 -5.28 1.16 -44.34
CA VAL A 256 -6.32 1.08 -43.30
C VAL A 256 -7.53 1.92 -43.68
N CYS A 257 -7.32 3.04 -44.36
CA CYS A 257 -8.40 3.87 -44.87
C CYS A 257 -9.24 3.11 -45.91
N THR A 258 -10.54 3.00 -45.66
CA THR A 258 -11.49 2.26 -46.51
C THR A 258 -12.24 3.15 -47.51
N SER A 259 -11.85 4.43 -47.65
CA SER A 259 -12.59 5.38 -48.50
C SER A 259 -12.64 4.92 -49.95
N GLN A 260 -13.83 4.87 -50.55
CA GLN A 260 -14.01 4.44 -51.93
C GLN A 260 -13.86 5.59 -52.95
N LYS A 261 -13.87 6.85 -52.48
CA LYS A 261 -13.79 8.05 -53.31
C LYS A 261 -13.02 9.15 -52.59
N ILE A 262 -12.46 10.11 -53.33
CA ILE A 262 -11.86 11.30 -52.72
C ILE A 262 -12.97 12.30 -52.38
N PRO A 263 -13.18 12.66 -51.10
CA PRO A 263 -14.18 13.65 -50.71
C PRO A 263 -13.90 15.01 -51.34
N GLY A 264 -14.96 15.71 -51.80
CA GLY A 264 -14.86 17.03 -52.41
C GLY A 264 -14.54 17.08 -53.91
N LEU A 265 -14.18 15.94 -54.55
CA LEU A 265 -13.88 15.88 -55.99
C LEU A 265 -15.08 15.58 -56.89
N GLY A 266 -16.26 15.33 -56.33
CA GLY A 266 -17.49 14.98 -57.06
C GLY A 266 -18.15 16.10 -57.89
N GLY A 267 -17.44 17.21 -58.15
CA GLY A 267 -17.98 18.38 -58.87
C GLY A 267 -17.18 18.83 -60.10
N PHE A 268 -16.02 18.22 -60.41
CA PHE A 268 -15.27 18.59 -61.61
C PHE A 268 -15.80 17.81 -62.82
N TYR A 269 -16.82 18.37 -63.47
CA TYR A 269 -17.29 17.92 -64.77
C TYR A 269 -16.12 17.96 -65.78
N GLY A 270 -15.63 16.80 -66.19
CA GLY A 270 -14.78 16.66 -67.38
C GLY A 270 -13.35 16.14 -67.20
N MET A 271 -12.90 15.78 -65.99
CA MET A 271 -11.61 15.07 -65.84
C MET A 271 -11.81 13.55 -66.07
N PRO A 272 -10.97 12.89 -66.89
CA PRO A 272 -11.02 11.45 -67.04
C PRO A 272 -10.83 10.75 -65.68
N MET A 273 -11.70 9.77 -65.38
CA MET A 273 -11.64 8.93 -64.17
C MET A 273 -10.29 8.24 -63.95
N GLU A 274 -9.45 8.14 -65.00
CA GLU A 274 -8.12 7.53 -64.97
C GLU A 274 -7.07 8.24 -64.12
N TYR A 275 -7.30 9.48 -63.66
CA TYR A 275 -6.32 10.26 -62.88
C TYR A 275 -6.58 10.34 -61.36
N ILE A 276 -7.65 9.71 -60.86
CA ILE A 276 -7.97 9.75 -59.43
C ILE A 276 -7.36 8.52 -58.73
N ASP A 277 -6.17 8.71 -58.18
CA ASP A 277 -5.46 7.68 -57.41
C ASP A 277 -6.01 7.62 -55.98
N VAL A 278 -7.07 6.81 -55.80
CA VAL A 278 -7.73 6.59 -54.50
C VAL A 278 -6.79 5.91 -53.50
N ASP A 279 -5.85 5.07 -53.96
CA ASP A 279 -4.92 4.37 -53.07
C ASP A 279 -3.84 5.32 -52.55
N ARG A 280 -3.32 6.22 -53.39
CA ARG A 280 -2.48 7.33 -52.92
C ARG A 280 -3.21 8.21 -51.91
N TYR A 281 -4.48 8.51 -52.16
CA TYR A 281 -5.29 9.26 -51.21
C TYR A 281 -5.44 8.54 -49.85
N ARG A 282 -5.73 7.22 -49.86
CA ARG A 282 -5.82 6.40 -48.65
C ARG A 282 -4.49 6.39 -47.90
N LYS A 283 -3.37 6.27 -48.61
CA LYS A 283 -2.02 6.33 -48.03
C LYS A 283 -1.73 7.67 -47.35
N ASP A 284 -2.09 8.78 -47.98
CA ASP A 284 -1.94 10.11 -47.40
C ASP A 284 -2.84 10.29 -46.16
N CYS A 285 -4.04 9.71 -46.19
CA CYS A 285 -4.95 9.67 -45.04
C CYS A 285 -4.35 8.90 -43.86
N ASP A 286 -3.85 7.68 -44.09
CA ASP A 286 -3.22 6.83 -43.07
C ASP A 286 -1.97 7.49 -42.48
N SER A 287 -1.16 8.16 -43.32
CA SER A 287 0.01 8.93 -42.89
C SER A 287 -0.39 10.10 -41.98
N MET A 288 -1.52 10.77 -42.26
CA MET A 288 -2.06 11.83 -41.40
C MET A 288 -2.53 11.29 -40.06
N VAL A 289 -3.19 10.13 -40.04
CA VAL A 289 -3.60 9.46 -38.80
C VAL A 289 -2.38 9.12 -37.96
N LEU A 290 -1.39 8.44 -38.54
CA LEU A 290 -0.17 8.07 -37.82
C LEU A 290 0.52 9.29 -37.22
N GLY A 291 0.77 10.32 -38.04
CA GLY A 291 1.48 11.52 -37.60
C GLY A 291 0.74 12.31 -36.53
N SER A 292 -0.58 12.42 -36.64
CA SER A 292 -1.40 13.13 -35.64
C SER A 292 -1.56 12.34 -34.33
N LEU A 293 -1.83 11.03 -34.42
CA LEU A 293 -1.93 10.14 -33.27
C LEU A 293 -0.61 10.10 -32.49
N MET A 294 0.52 9.96 -33.17
CA MET A 294 1.84 9.97 -32.52
C MET A 294 2.12 11.31 -31.83
N LYS A 295 1.82 12.44 -32.47
CA LYS A 295 1.97 13.77 -31.85
C LYS A 295 1.09 13.92 -30.61
N SER A 296 -0.16 13.47 -30.68
CA SER A 296 -1.09 13.51 -29.55
C SER A 296 -0.65 12.57 -28.41
N ALA A 297 -0.14 11.38 -28.73
CA ALA A 297 0.40 10.45 -27.74
C ALA A 297 1.64 11.00 -27.02
N ILE A 298 2.55 11.66 -27.75
CA ILE A 298 3.70 12.36 -27.16
C ILE A 298 3.22 13.51 -26.26
N ALA A 299 2.30 14.35 -26.74
CA ALA A 299 1.76 15.47 -25.98
C ALA A 299 1.07 15.05 -24.67
N ASN A 300 0.46 13.87 -24.65
CA ASN A 300 -0.21 13.29 -23.48
C ASN A 300 0.69 12.35 -22.64
N ASN A 301 2.00 12.32 -22.88
CA ASN A 301 2.95 11.45 -22.16
C ASN A 301 2.57 9.96 -22.19
N LEU A 302 2.10 9.49 -23.35
CA LEU A 302 1.83 8.08 -23.64
C LEU A 302 2.90 7.46 -24.55
N TYR A 303 3.79 8.29 -25.12
CA TYR A 303 4.89 7.86 -25.96
C TYR A 303 6.19 8.58 -25.53
N PRO A 304 7.35 7.90 -25.42
CA PRO A 304 7.58 6.48 -25.67
C PRO A 304 6.80 5.58 -24.70
N LEU A 305 6.36 4.41 -25.18
CA LEU A 305 5.59 3.46 -24.38
C LEU A 305 6.45 2.94 -23.22
N GLU A 306 5.91 3.01 -22.00
CA GLU A 306 6.59 2.48 -20.82
C GLU A 306 6.74 0.94 -20.91
N LYS A 307 7.87 0.44 -20.41
CA LYS A 307 8.16 -1.00 -20.34
C LYS A 307 7.50 -1.63 -19.10
N PRO A 308 7.30 -2.96 -19.09
CA PRO A 308 6.67 -3.66 -17.98
C PRO A 308 7.42 -3.41 -16.67
N GLN A 309 6.76 -2.66 -15.77
CA GLN A 309 7.09 -2.31 -14.38
C GLN A 309 6.15 -1.18 -13.92
N TYR A 310 5.75 -0.30 -14.86
CA TYR A 310 4.68 0.71 -14.72
C TYR A 310 4.64 1.40 -13.36
N THR A 311 5.77 1.92 -12.89
CA THR A 311 5.90 2.57 -11.58
C THR A 311 5.42 4.03 -11.59
N SER A 312 5.43 4.68 -12.76
CA SER A 312 4.95 6.05 -12.96
C SER A 312 3.52 6.13 -13.51
N LEU A 313 2.89 4.99 -13.78
CA LEU A 313 1.65 4.91 -14.55
C LEU A 313 0.65 3.97 -13.87
N SER A 314 -0.55 4.49 -13.65
CA SER A 314 -1.71 3.70 -13.22
C SER A 314 -2.67 3.46 -14.38
N LEU A 315 -3.50 2.41 -14.31
CA LEU A 315 -4.49 2.14 -15.35
C LEU A 315 -5.46 3.31 -15.54
N ARG A 316 -5.88 3.95 -14.43
CA ARG A 316 -6.76 5.13 -14.46
C ARG A 316 -6.08 6.32 -15.12
N SER A 317 -4.84 6.62 -14.76
CA SER A 317 -4.10 7.75 -15.37
C SER A 317 -3.82 7.50 -16.86
N PHE A 318 -3.50 6.26 -17.24
CA PHE A 318 -3.36 5.85 -18.64
C PHE A 318 -4.69 6.04 -19.40
N MET A 319 -5.80 5.51 -18.87
CA MET A 319 -7.12 5.67 -19.48
C MET A 319 -7.52 7.15 -19.61
N ALA A 320 -7.26 7.97 -18.60
CA ALA A 320 -7.52 9.40 -18.66
C ALA A 320 -6.74 10.09 -19.78
N ARG A 321 -5.45 9.75 -19.96
CA ARG A 321 -4.61 10.26 -21.07
C ARG A 321 -5.09 9.76 -22.43
N ILE A 322 -5.57 8.52 -22.53
CA ILE A 322 -6.19 7.98 -23.76
C ILE A 322 -7.44 8.77 -24.14
N GLN A 323 -8.23 9.24 -23.16
CA GLN A 323 -9.41 10.06 -23.45
C GLN A 323 -9.07 11.39 -24.13
N LEU A 324 -7.87 11.91 -23.87
CA LEU A 324 -7.34 13.16 -24.45
C LEU A 324 -6.65 12.96 -25.81
N LEU A 325 -6.60 11.72 -26.33
CA LEU A 325 -6.01 11.48 -27.63
C LEU A 325 -6.86 12.03 -28.76
N GLU A 326 -6.18 12.65 -29.71
CA GLU A 326 -6.71 13.17 -30.95
C GLU A 326 -5.96 12.53 -32.12
N ALA A 327 -6.70 12.06 -33.11
CA ALA A 327 -6.17 11.74 -34.43
C ALA A 327 -6.89 12.63 -35.44
N ASN A 328 -6.25 12.87 -36.58
CA ASN A 328 -6.84 13.56 -37.72
C ASN A 328 -6.76 12.65 -38.94
N THR A 329 -7.80 12.66 -39.76
CA THR A 329 -7.81 11.98 -41.05
C THR A 329 -7.89 13.00 -42.18
N LEU A 330 -7.32 12.66 -43.33
CA LEU A 330 -7.51 13.46 -44.54
C LEU A 330 -8.98 13.42 -45.00
N CYS A 331 -9.68 12.30 -44.80
CA CYS A 331 -11.12 12.17 -45.02
C CYS A 331 -11.92 13.22 -44.25
N GLY A 332 -11.72 13.30 -42.93
CA GLY A 332 -12.46 14.25 -42.09
C GLY A 332 -12.15 15.71 -42.39
N LYS A 333 -10.96 16.03 -42.93
CA LYS A 333 -10.63 17.41 -43.34
C LYS A 333 -11.28 17.82 -44.66
N LEU A 334 -11.58 16.87 -45.54
CA LEU A 334 -12.15 17.13 -46.87
C LEU A 334 -13.67 16.87 -46.93
N GLU A 335 -14.24 16.15 -45.96
CA GLU A 335 -15.67 15.90 -45.86
C GLU A 335 -16.44 17.10 -45.25
N ASN A 336 -17.54 17.47 -45.91
CA ASN A 336 -18.48 18.48 -45.40
C ASN A 336 -19.62 17.78 -44.64
N LYS A 337 -19.59 17.83 -43.31
CA LYS A 337 -20.62 17.55 -42.25
C LYS A 337 -21.62 16.37 -42.33
N TYR A 338 -21.77 15.61 -43.41
CA TYR A 338 -22.91 14.68 -43.59
C TYR A 338 -22.58 13.17 -43.51
N VAL A 339 -21.31 12.78 -43.38
CA VAL A 339 -20.89 11.38 -43.14
C VAL A 339 -19.97 11.39 -41.92
N PRO A 340 -20.11 10.46 -40.95
CA PRO A 340 -19.24 10.45 -39.78
C PRO A 340 -17.79 10.30 -40.23
N PRO A 341 -16.90 11.24 -39.87
CA PRO A 341 -15.55 11.26 -40.40
C PRO A 341 -14.78 10.05 -39.88
N HIS A 342 -14.00 9.41 -40.75
CA HIS A 342 -13.08 8.30 -40.44
C HIS A 342 -12.24 8.57 -39.16
N THR A 343 -12.00 9.85 -38.82
CA THR A 343 -11.34 10.32 -37.60
C THR A 343 -11.99 9.81 -36.30
N VAL A 344 -13.32 9.89 -36.21
CA VAL A 344 -14.09 9.49 -35.02
C VAL A 344 -13.98 7.97 -34.85
N GLU A 345 -13.99 7.23 -35.95
CA GLU A 345 -13.92 5.77 -35.94
C GLU A 345 -12.57 5.21 -35.40
N VAL A 346 -11.46 5.90 -35.61
CA VAL A 346 -10.14 5.44 -35.14
C VAL A 346 -10.00 5.61 -33.63
N ILE A 347 -10.30 6.81 -33.13
CA ILE A 347 -10.20 7.14 -31.71
C ILE A 347 -11.27 6.43 -30.90
N ASP A 348 -12.51 6.35 -31.40
CA ASP A 348 -13.57 5.62 -30.70
C ASP A 348 -13.26 4.14 -30.62
N ARG A 349 -12.77 3.51 -31.69
CA ARG A 349 -12.35 2.09 -31.63
C ARG A 349 -11.23 1.87 -30.61
N LEU A 350 -10.24 2.76 -30.55
CA LEU A 350 -9.17 2.70 -29.55
C LEU A 350 -9.76 2.80 -28.13
N LYS A 351 -10.59 3.81 -27.89
CA LYS A 351 -11.23 4.05 -26.59
C LYS A 351 -12.13 2.89 -26.18
N THR A 352 -12.99 2.40 -27.07
CA THR A 352 -13.89 1.26 -26.82
C THR A 352 -13.09 0.00 -26.51
N SER A 353 -12.03 -0.29 -27.26
CA SER A 353 -11.18 -1.48 -27.03
C SER A 353 -10.52 -1.48 -25.65
N ILE A 354 -10.13 -0.30 -25.16
CA ILE A 354 -9.54 -0.13 -23.82
C ILE A 354 -10.63 -0.20 -22.74
N ILE A 355 -11.82 0.37 -22.98
CA ILE A 355 -12.93 0.32 -22.03
C ILE A 355 -13.45 -1.12 -21.86
N SER A 356 -13.51 -1.89 -22.94
CA SER A 356 -13.99 -3.28 -22.95
C SER A 356 -12.98 -4.30 -22.42
N MET A 357 -11.78 -3.88 -22.00
CA MET A 357 -10.82 -4.80 -21.40
C MET A 357 -11.40 -5.42 -20.14
N ASP A 358 -11.13 -6.71 -19.95
CA ASP A 358 -11.53 -7.43 -18.76
C ASP A 358 -10.89 -6.79 -17.51
N LYS A 359 -11.76 -6.28 -16.63
CA LYS A 359 -11.40 -5.70 -15.33
C LYS A 359 -11.79 -6.64 -14.19
N SER A 360 -11.95 -7.94 -14.46
CA SER A 360 -12.38 -8.92 -13.46
C SER A 360 -11.52 -8.79 -12.21
N PRO A 361 -12.11 -8.27 -11.13
CA PRO A 361 -11.36 -7.92 -9.94
C PRO A 361 -11.00 -9.19 -9.16
N LEU A 362 -9.94 -9.09 -8.37
CA LEU A 362 -9.48 -10.19 -7.54
C LEU A 362 -10.38 -10.30 -6.31
N THR A 363 -11.26 -11.30 -6.27
CA THR A 363 -12.18 -11.48 -5.13
C THR A 363 -11.46 -12.08 -3.92
N LEU A 364 -12.04 -11.88 -2.74
CA LEU A 364 -11.53 -12.48 -1.51
C LEU A 364 -11.51 -14.01 -1.60
N GLU A 365 -12.59 -14.60 -2.13
CA GLU A 365 -12.72 -16.05 -2.35
C GLU A 365 -11.55 -16.59 -3.19
N ILE A 366 -11.27 -15.99 -4.35
CA ILE A 366 -10.16 -16.38 -5.23
C ILE A 366 -8.83 -16.31 -4.46
N CYS A 367 -8.60 -15.23 -3.70
CA CYS A 367 -7.37 -15.08 -2.91
C CYS A 367 -7.22 -16.13 -1.82
N LYS A 368 -8.31 -16.43 -1.09
CA LYS A 368 -8.31 -17.43 -0.02
C LYS A 368 -8.08 -18.84 -0.60
N GLU A 369 -8.68 -19.15 -1.75
CA GLU A 369 -8.41 -20.41 -2.44
C GLU A 369 -6.97 -20.55 -2.91
N LEU A 370 -6.37 -19.46 -3.41
CA LEU A 370 -4.95 -19.45 -3.80
C LEU A 370 -4.04 -19.78 -2.62
N VAL A 371 -4.27 -19.14 -1.46
CA VAL A 371 -3.47 -19.38 -0.24
C VAL A 371 -3.66 -20.79 0.33
N LYS A 372 -4.86 -21.38 0.19
CA LYS A 372 -5.12 -22.77 0.65
C LYS A 372 -4.43 -23.85 -0.18
N LYS A 373 -4.07 -23.56 -1.44
CA LYS A 373 -3.47 -24.52 -2.39
C LYS A 373 -1.94 -24.59 -2.29
N THR A 374 -1.32 -23.60 -1.65
CA THR A 374 0.09 -23.57 -1.22
C THR A 374 0.23 -24.16 0.16
#